data_AF-A0AAU3PVY1-F1
#
_entry.id   AF-A0AAU3PVY1-F1
#
_cell.length_a   1.000
_cell.length_b   1.000
_cell.length_c   1.000
_cell.angle_alpha   90.00
_cell.angle_beta   90.00
_cell.angle_gamma   90.00
#
_symmetry.space_group_name_H-M   'P 1'
#
loop_
_entity.id
_entity.type
_entity.pdbx_description
1 polymer ?
#
loop_
_entity_poly.entity_id
_entity_poly.type
_entity_poly.pdbx_seq_one_letter_code
_entity_poly.pdbx_strand_id
1 'polypeptide(L)'
;MALRQLTEQFDRDGGTRVFGEPYETEDGTTIVTVSRIRAKRRAERAVHQTATPVGVFVVHDGEVTWKSADDGTRIALFGELIGLVSAVLMLVVFLRRPPWPDLSARVMTVIGKPRR
;
A
#
# COMPACT_ATOMS: atom_id res chain seq x y z
N MET A 1 24.60 -13.77 21.51
CA MET A 1 23.95 -14.74 20.59
C MET A 1 22.79 -14.14 19.78
N ALA A 2 21.96 -13.23 20.32
CA ALA A 2 20.80 -12.67 19.61
C ALA A 2 21.10 -11.88 18.32
N LEU A 3 22.25 -11.20 18.24
CA LEU A 3 22.59 -10.36 17.08
C LEU A 3 22.87 -11.19 15.82
N ARG A 4 23.44 -12.39 15.96
CA ARG A 4 23.65 -13.32 14.84
C ARG A 4 22.34 -13.88 14.28
N GLN A 5 21.39 -14.20 15.18
CA GLN A 5 20.07 -14.70 14.76
C GLN A 5 19.30 -13.65 13.96
N LEU A 6 19.38 -12.37 14.35
CA LEU A 6 18.79 -11.29 13.56
C LEU A 6 19.40 -11.22 12.16
N THR A 7 20.74 -11.26 12.06
CA THR A 7 21.41 -11.22 10.75
C THR A 7 21.05 -12.42 9.87
N GLU A 8 21.02 -13.63 10.42
CA GLU A 8 20.63 -14.86 9.70
C GLU A 8 19.14 -14.88 9.30
N GLN A 9 18.28 -14.27 10.11
CA GLN A 9 16.86 -14.12 9.78
C GLN A 9 16.65 -13.10 8.67
N PHE A 10 17.43 -12.01 8.65
CA PHE A 10 17.41 -11.03 7.55
C PHE A 10 17.91 -11.62 6.22
N ASP A 11 18.91 -12.49 6.26
CA ASP A 11 19.46 -13.14 5.06
C ASP A 11 18.47 -14.13 4.44
N ARG A 12 17.68 -14.82 5.28
CA ARG A 12 16.63 -15.76 4.84
C ARG A 12 15.43 -15.10 4.15
N ASP A 13 15.15 -13.82 4.41
CA ASP A 13 14.05 -13.06 3.77
C ASP A 13 14.40 -12.55 2.35
N GLY A 14 15.58 -12.89 1.82
CA GLY A 14 15.93 -12.75 0.41
C GLY A 14 16.31 -11.34 -0.05
N GLY A 15 16.64 -10.43 0.87
CA GLY A 15 17.19 -9.13 0.51
C GLY A 15 18.17 -8.57 1.53
N THR A 16 19.37 -8.21 1.07
CA THR A 16 20.40 -7.55 1.89
C THR A 16 19.97 -6.12 2.19
N ARG A 17 19.88 -5.75 3.47
CA ARG A 17 19.75 -4.34 3.87
C ARG A 17 21.11 -3.67 3.74
N VAL A 18 21.16 -2.53 3.07
CA VAL A 18 22.37 -1.74 2.84
C VAL A 18 22.14 -0.35 3.41
N PHE A 19 23.12 0.10 4.19
CA PHE A 19 23.19 1.45 4.71
C PHE A 19 24.05 2.28 3.76
N GLY A 20 23.56 3.45 3.36
CA GLY A 20 24.33 4.40 2.57
C GLY A 20 25.40 5.08 3.40
N GLU A 21 26.30 5.79 2.72
CA GLU A 21 27.25 6.68 3.36
C GLU A 21 26.48 7.75 4.17
N PRO A 22 26.80 7.92 5.47
CA PRO A 22 26.22 8.99 6.25
C PRO A 22 26.56 10.34 5.64
N TYR A 23 25.55 11.19 5.46
CA TYR A 23 25.78 12.57 5.02
C TYR A 23 25.39 13.53 6.14
N GLU A 24 26.25 14.52 6.39
CA GLU A 24 25.99 15.58 7.35
C GLU A 24 25.41 16.80 6.65
N THR A 25 24.39 17.38 7.26
CA THR A 25 23.79 18.66 6.84
C THR A 25 24.48 19.80 7.59
N GLU A 26 24.43 21.02 7.05
CA GLU A 26 25.01 22.22 7.69
C GLU A 26 24.54 22.44 9.14
N ASP A 27 23.34 21.98 9.47
CA ASP A 27 22.74 22.06 10.81
C ASP A 27 23.26 20.99 11.81
N GLY A 28 24.29 20.21 11.44
CA GLY A 28 24.83 19.12 12.27
C GLY A 28 23.95 17.87 12.31
N THR A 29 22.99 17.75 11.39
CA THR A 29 22.14 16.56 11.24
C THR A 29 22.84 15.50 10.40
N THR A 30 23.05 14.30 10.94
CA THR A 30 23.56 13.15 10.20
C THR A 30 22.40 12.32 9.65
N ILE A 31 22.39 12.06 8.36
CA ILE A 31 21.36 11.24 7.72
C ILE A 31 22.00 9.97 7.14
N VAL A 32 21.44 8.82 7.51
CA VAL A 32 21.88 7.50 7.04
C VAL A 32 20.73 6.86 6.25
N THR A 33 20.94 6.70 4.95
CA THR A 33 19.92 6.09 4.08
C THR A 33 19.92 4.57 4.21
N VAL A 34 18.74 3.95 4.14
CA VAL A 34 18.59 2.50 4.22
C VAL A 34 17.86 2.01 2.99
N SER A 35 18.49 1.09 2.28
CA SER A 35 17.94 0.43 1.09
C SER A 35 17.90 -1.07 1.27
N ARG A 36 16.92 -1.71 0.64
CA ARG A 36 16.85 -3.17 0.51
C ARG A 36 17.26 -3.54 -0.91
N ILE A 37 18.31 -4.34 -1.02
CA ILE A 37 18.75 -4.91 -2.30
C ILE A 37 18.10 -6.28 -2.47
N ARG A 38 17.40 -6.47 -3.58
CA ARG A 38 16.90 -7.78 -4.01
C ARG A 38 17.57 -8.16 -5.33
N ALA A 39 18.22 -9.30 -5.35
CA ALA A 39 18.75 -9.91 -6.57
C ALA A 39 17.80 -11.02 -7.01
N LYS A 40 17.20 -10.87 -8.20
CA LYS A 40 16.52 -12.00 -8.84
C LYS A 40 17.49 -12.68 -9.79
N ARG A 41 17.84 -13.94 -9.53
CA ARG A 41 18.43 -14.80 -10.55
C ARG A 41 17.34 -15.11 -11.58
N ARG A 42 17.39 -14.43 -12.72
CA ARG A 42 16.69 -14.91 -13.91
C ARG A 42 17.58 -15.94 -14.58
N ALA A 43 16.99 -17.06 -15.00
CA ALA A 43 17.72 -18.13 -15.66
C ALA A 43 18.57 -17.55 -16.81
N GLU A 44 19.86 -17.85 -16.72
CA GLU A 44 20.89 -17.84 -17.78
C GLU A 44 21.62 -16.58 -18.23
N ARG A 45 21.30 -15.31 -17.91
CA ARG A 45 22.26 -14.23 -18.33
C ARG A 45 22.23 -12.85 -17.68
N ALA A 46 21.31 -12.51 -16.78
CA ALA A 46 21.35 -11.20 -16.12
C ALA A 46 20.85 -11.27 -14.67
N VAL A 47 21.71 -10.86 -13.73
CA VAL A 47 21.28 -10.55 -12.37
C VAL A 47 20.59 -9.19 -12.42
N HIS A 48 19.26 -9.18 -12.38
CA HIS A 48 18.54 -7.93 -12.11
C HIS A 48 18.60 -7.67 -10.61
N GLN A 49 19.39 -6.67 -10.24
CA GLN A 49 19.42 -6.13 -8.89
C GLN A 49 18.48 -4.94 -8.82
N THR A 50 17.59 -4.95 -7.84
CA THR A 50 16.70 -3.83 -7.54
C THR A 50 17.06 -3.32 -6.15
N ALA A 51 17.38 -2.03 -6.05
CA ALA A 51 17.51 -1.33 -4.79
C ALA A 51 16.19 -0.62 -4.52
N THR A 52 15.53 -0.96 -3.42
CA THR A 52 14.30 -0.29 -2.97
C THR A 52 14.62 0.52 -1.71
N PRO A 53 14.40 1.83 -1.70
CA PRO A 53 14.56 2.62 -0.48
C PRO A 53 13.58 2.11 0.58
N VAL A 54 14.06 1.97 1.82
CA VAL A 54 13.27 1.53 2.97
C VAL A 54 12.96 2.70 3.88
N GLY A 55 13.91 3.61 4.01
CA GLY A 55 13.79 4.82 4.83
C GLY A 55 15.15 5.42 5.13
N VAL A 56 15.16 6.37 6.04
CA VAL A 56 16.37 7.06 6.50
C VAL A 56 16.36 7.16 8.03
N PHE A 57 17.53 6.98 8.63
CA PHE A 57 17.77 7.39 10.00
C PHE A 57 18.26 8.83 9.99
N VAL A 58 17.65 9.68 10.81
CA VAL A 58 18.03 11.07 11.00
C VAL A 58 18.54 11.19 12.44
N VAL A 59 19.82 11.50 12.59
CA VAL A 59 20.46 11.72 13.87
C VAL A 59 20.69 13.21 14.03
N HIS A 60 20.11 13.80 15.07
CA HIS A 60 20.24 15.22 15.38
C HIS A 60 20.33 15.38 16.91
N ASP A 61 21.32 16.12 17.39
CA ASP A 61 21.53 16.37 18.82
C ASP A 61 21.52 15.11 19.71
N GLY A 62 22.09 14.01 19.19
CA GLY A 62 22.12 12.72 19.88
C GLY A 62 20.80 11.93 19.87
N GLU A 63 19.71 12.49 19.34
CA GLU A 63 18.45 11.80 19.11
C GLU A 63 18.45 11.11 17.73
N VAL A 64 17.96 9.86 17.69
CA VAL A 64 17.81 9.09 16.45
C VAL A 64 16.33 8.97 16.10
N THR A 65 15.94 9.50 14.95
CA THR A 65 14.58 9.38 14.42
C THR A 65 14.57 8.57 13.13
N TRP A 66 13.59 7.68 12.97
CA TRP A 66 13.38 6.90 11.74
C TRP A 66 12.32 7.56 10.86
N LYS A 67 12.62 7.70 9.57
CA LYS A 67 11.66 8.15 8.55
C LYS A 67 11.54 7.07 7.49
N SER A 68 10.38 6.44 7.41
CA SER A 68 10.08 5.42 6.41
C SER A 68 9.96 6.01 5.00
N ALA A 69 10.36 5.25 3.98
CA ALA A 69 10.16 5.58 2.57
C ALA A 69 8.82 4.99 2.08
N ASP A 70 7.71 5.48 2.62
CA ASP A 70 6.38 5.02 2.26
C ASP A 70 5.88 5.70 0.97
N ASP A 71 5.34 4.93 0.02
CA ASP A 71 4.68 5.49 -1.16
C ASP A 71 3.21 5.78 -0.84
N GLY A 72 2.96 6.97 -0.27
CA GLY A 72 1.62 7.43 0.09
C GLY A 72 0.67 7.48 -1.10
N THR A 73 1.18 7.77 -2.30
CA THR A 73 0.38 7.80 -3.54
C THR A 73 -0.16 6.42 -3.88
N ARG A 74 0.68 5.37 -3.79
CA ARG A 74 0.21 4.00 -3.99
C ARG A 74 -0.84 3.59 -2.98
N ILE A 75 -0.67 3.98 -1.71
CA ILE A 75 -1.65 3.69 -0.66
C ILE A 75 -2.99 4.38 -0.98
N ALA A 76 -2.95 5.65 -1.37
CA ALA A 76 -4.14 6.40 -1.77
C ALA A 76 -4.85 5.75 -2.97
N LEU A 77 -4.10 5.36 -4.01
CA LEU A 77 -4.64 4.69 -5.19
C LEU A 77 -5.32 3.36 -4.86
N PHE A 78 -4.81 2.59 -3.90
CA PHE A 78 -5.50 1.38 -3.43
C PHE A 78 -6.84 1.70 -2.77
N GLY A 79 -6.88 2.72 -1.91
CA GLY A 79 -8.13 3.17 -1.29
C GLY A 79 -9.15 3.63 -2.33
N GLU A 80 -8.71 4.43 -3.30
CA GLU A 80 -9.56 4.92 -4.39
C GLU A 80 -10.07 3.77 -5.27
N LEU A 81 -9.22 2.81 -5.64
CA LEU A 81 -9.62 1.66 -6.44
C LEU A 81 -10.65 0.79 -5.71
N ILE A 82 -10.43 0.51 -4.42
CA ILE A 82 -11.39 -0.26 -3.61
C ILE A 82 -12.72 0.49 -3.51
N GLY A 83 -12.69 1.80 -3.28
CA GLY A 83 -13.88 2.64 -3.22
C GLY A 83 -14.64 2.65 -4.55
N LEU A 84 -13.93 2.82 -5.66
CA LEU A 84 -14.50 2.81 -7.00
C LEU A 84 -15.15 1.46 -7.33
N VAL A 85 -14.44 0.34 -7.08
CA VAL A 85 -14.98 -1.01 -7.29
C VAL A 85 -16.24 -1.23 -6.44
N SER A 86 -16.21 -0.82 -5.17
CA SER A 86 -17.37 -0.94 -4.27
C SER A 86 -18.55 -0.11 -4.76
N ALA A 87 -18.33 1.12 -5.22
CA ALA A 87 -19.36 1.99 -5.77
C ALA A 87 -19.98 1.42 -7.06
N VAL A 88 -19.16 0.88 -7.96
CA VAL A 88 -19.62 0.22 -9.19
C VAL A 88 -20.45 -1.01 -8.86
N LEU A 89 -19.99 -1.85 -7.93
CA LEU A 89 -20.74 -3.04 -7.51
C LEU A 89 -22.08 -2.65 -6.89
N MET A 90 -22.10 -1.64 -6.01
CA MET A 90 -23.35 -1.10 -5.46
C MET A 90 -24.28 -0.63 -6.58
N LEU A 91 -23.79 0.20 -7.51
CA LEU A 91 -24.59 0.69 -8.62
C LEU A 91 -25.18 -0.46 -9.44
N VAL A 92 -24.39 -1.49 -9.76
CA VAL A 92 -24.86 -2.68 -10.47
C VAL A 92 -25.93 -3.43 -9.68
N VAL A 93 -25.77 -3.56 -8.36
CA VAL A 93 -26.77 -4.20 -7.49
C VAL A 93 -28.06 -3.41 -7.48
N PHE A 94 -28.00 -2.09 -7.29
CA PHE A 94 -29.18 -1.21 -7.35
C PHE A 94 -29.90 -1.27 -8.70
N LEU A 95 -29.15 -1.37 -9.80
CA LEU A 95 -29.73 -1.50 -11.14
C LEU A 95 -30.33 -2.89 -11.39
N ARG A 96 -29.74 -3.97 -10.86
CA ARG A 96 -30.20 -5.35 -11.09
C ARG A 96 -31.30 -5.81 -10.14
N ARG A 97 -31.27 -5.35 -8.90
CA ARG A 97 -32.29 -5.63 -7.88
C ARG A 97 -32.83 -4.30 -7.37
N PRO A 98 -33.52 -3.55 -8.23
CA PRO A 98 -34.12 -2.30 -7.84
C PRO A 98 -34.95 -2.52 -6.57
N PRO A 99 -34.67 -1.81 -5.46
CA PRO A 99 -35.51 -1.86 -4.27
C PRO A 99 -36.82 -1.10 -4.48
N TRP A 100 -37.04 -0.52 -5.66
CA TRP A 100 -38.22 0.25 -5.96
C TRP A 100 -39.44 -0.69 -5.99
N PRO A 101 -40.56 -0.28 -5.37
CA PRO A 101 -41.82 -0.99 -5.51
C PRO A 101 -42.17 -1.13 -7.00
N ASP A 102 -42.73 -2.28 -7.39
CA ASP A 102 -43.08 -2.58 -8.78
C ASP A 102 -44.02 -1.49 -9.33
N LEU A 103 -43.49 -0.70 -10.28
CA LEU A 103 -44.19 0.39 -10.95
C LEU A 103 -45.00 -0.09 -12.17
N SER A 104 -45.19 -1.39 -12.32
CA SER A 104 -46.03 -1.93 -13.39
C SER A 104 -47.46 -1.36 -13.31
N ALA A 105 -48.07 -1.12 -14.47
CA ALA A 105 -49.44 -0.60 -14.56
C ALA A 105 -50.46 -1.44 -13.76
N ARG A 106 -50.15 -2.73 -13.55
CA ARG A 106 -50.91 -3.65 -12.71
C ARG A 106 -50.96 -3.22 -11.24
N VAL A 107 -49.84 -2.82 -10.65
CA VAL A 107 -49.76 -2.40 -9.25
C VAL A 107 -50.44 -1.03 -9.06
N MET A 108 -50.19 -0.08 -9.97
CA MET A 108 -50.85 1.24 -9.92
C MET A 108 -52.38 1.15 -10.00
N THR A 109 -52.92 0.21 -10.78
CA THR A 109 -54.38 0.01 -10.88
C THR A 109 -54.99 -0.57 -9.60
N VAL A 110 -54.25 -1.43 -8.87
CA VAL A 110 -54.69 -1.97 -7.58
C VAL A 110 -54.71 -0.88 -6.50
N ILE A 111 -53.74 0.03 -6.51
CA ILE A 111 -53.65 1.14 -5.55
C ILE A 111 -54.76 2.18 -5.79
N GLY A 112 -55.12 2.45 -7.05
CA GLY A 112 -56.16 3.42 -7.41
C GLY A 112 -57.60 2.95 -7.20
N LYS A 113 -57.84 1.68 -6.85
CA LYS A 113 -59.20 1.16 -6.67
C LYS A 113 -59.73 1.53 -5.28
N PRO A 114 -60.85 2.26 -5.15
CA PRO A 114 -61.41 2.57 -3.85
C PRO A 114 -61.84 1.28 -3.15
N ARG A 115 -61.31 1.07 -1.94
CA ARG A 115 -61.80 0.02 -1.02
C ARG A 115 -63.22 0.39 -0.60
N ARG A 116 -64.20 -0.26 -1.20
CA ARG A 116 -65.58 -0.30 -0.70
C ARG A 116 -65.67 -1.22 0.51
#